data_AF-A0A7C1K8W1-F1
#
_entry.id   AF-A0A7C1K8W1-F1
#
_cell.length_a   1.000
_cell.length_b   1.000
_cell.length_c   1.000
_cell.angle_alpha   90.00
_cell.angle_beta   90.00
_cell.angle_gamma   90.00
#
_symmetry.space_group_name_H-M   'P 1'
#
loop_
_entity.id
_entity.type
_entity.pdbx_description
1 polymer ?
#
loop_
_entity_poly.entity_id
_entity_poly.type
_entity_poly.pdbx_seq_one_letter_code
_entity_poly.pdbx_strand_id
1 'polypeptide(L)'
;MLLLGHHGKLSKVAAGVFHTHSRVADGRLEVLAAVAAAEGAAAETVNELLSCTTVEAAVGVLERAGLAQVWDCLAARASARAQAFVGNRLRVGTVLLDRSGAILGVDRVATEIAAALGAKLSLPHRSGLAPGVYVVGLGPGAPEYVTPAAWRVIRGASVFVGGAGALERFAPPAAERFPVTADVQAAVRFLWERARAAAVAVLVSGDPGLFSFLGTIKRLAPELPVQVVPGVSAAAVAFARLGITWEDAVFVSLHGRQETERVVDACLGHAKVLVFTGKNFSPAALGRLLLRHGLGARRVYAFDNLSLPGEQRFGGTVAGLAALDDEKFANAVVIILG
;
A
#
# COMPACT_ATOMS: atom_id res chain seq x y z
N MET A 1 15.96 19.10 19.53
CA MET A 1 16.14 18.30 20.75
C MET A 1 15.77 16.87 20.44
N LEU A 2 16.67 15.92 20.74
CA LEU A 2 16.36 14.49 20.73
C LEU A 2 15.97 14.06 22.13
N LEU A 3 14.76 13.54 22.27
CA LEU A 3 14.26 12.92 23.50
C LEU A 3 14.53 11.41 23.43
N LEU A 4 15.58 10.97 24.11
CA LEU A 4 15.93 9.56 24.24
C LEU A 4 15.37 9.02 25.54
N GLY A 5 14.61 7.93 25.50
CA GLY A 5 14.03 7.40 26.72
C GLY A 5 13.61 5.94 26.63
N HIS A 6 13.58 5.29 27.79
CA HIS A 6 13.08 3.92 27.91
C HIS A 6 11.60 3.86 27.52
N HIS A 7 11.21 2.81 26.80
CA HIS A 7 9.86 2.66 26.25
C HIS A 7 8.75 2.88 27.29
N GLY A 8 8.94 2.42 28.54
CA GLY A 8 7.94 2.61 29.61
C GLY A 8 7.73 4.06 30.03
N LYS A 9 8.76 4.92 29.99
CA LYS A 9 8.63 6.34 30.34
C LYS A 9 8.01 7.13 29.20
N LEU A 10 8.46 6.88 27.98
CA LEU A 10 7.98 7.60 26.80
C LEU A 10 6.58 7.17 26.35
N SER A 11 6.14 5.94 26.68
CA SER A 11 4.72 5.55 26.53
C SER A 11 3.79 6.50 27.27
N LYS A 12 4.20 6.99 28.44
CA LYS A 12 3.42 7.97 29.23
C LYS A 12 3.43 9.35 28.58
N VAL A 13 4.59 9.78 28.07
CA VAL A 13 4.70 11.03 27.32
C VAL A 13 3.79 10.99 26.09
N ALA A 14 3.71 9.86 25.38
CA ALA A 14 2.78 9.67 24.26
C ALA A 14 1.30 9.83 24.67
N ALA A 15 0.97 9.52 25.93
CA ALA A 15 -0.34 9.75 26.54
C ALA A 15 -0.56 11.20 27.02
N GLY A 16 0.47 12.06 26.96
CA GLY A 16 0.44 13.41 27.53
C GLY A 16 0.77 13.46 29.03
N VAL A 17 1.26 12.37 29.61
CA VAL A 17 1.62 12.28 31.02
C VAL A 17 3.13 12.52 31.18
N PHE A 18 3.50 13.72 31.64
CA PHE A 18 4.89 14.14 31.82
C PHE A 18 5.48 13.75 33.19
N HIS A 19 4.62 13.35 34.15
CA HIS A 19 5.06 12.70 35.38
C HIS A 19 5.34 11.21 35.12
N THR A 20 6.60 10.87 34.86
CA THR A 20 6.96 9.54 34.34
C THR A 20 7.12 8.45 35.42
N HIS A 21 7.03 8.80 36.71
CA HIS A 21 7.15 7.84 37.82
C HIS A 21 5.90 6.92 37.88
N SER A 22 6.09 5.60 37.90
CA SER A 22 4.99 4.59 37.88
C SER A 22 4.03 4.71 39.06
N ARG A 23 4.53 5.17 40.20
CA ARG A 23 3.72 5.38 41.41
C ARG A 23 2.72 6.55 41.32
N VAL A 24 2.90 7.45 40.35
CA VAL A 24 2.12 8.71 40.22
C VAL A 24 1.13 8.62 39.06
N ALA A 25 1.50 7.97 37.97
CA ALA A 25 0.63 7.69 36.83
C ALA A 25 1.11 6.45 36.09
N ASP A 26 0.22 5.50 35.83
CA ASP A 26 0.43 4.40 34.88
C ASP A 26 -0.50 4.56 33.66
N GLY A 27 -0.67 3.52 32.85
CA GLY A 27 -1.39 3.59 31.56
C GLY A 27 -0.54 3.15 30.37
N ARG A 28 0.65 2.60 30.62
CA ARG A 28 1.64 2.30 29.56
C ARG A 28 1.12 1.27 28.57
N LEU A 29 0.45 0.22 29.06
CA LEU A 29 -0.03 -0.87 28.23
C LEU A 29 -1.32 -0.51 27.52
N GLU A 30 -2.17 0.31 28.14
CA GLU A 30 -3.39 0.86 27.55
C GLU A 30 -3.06 1.77 26.37
N VAL A 31 -2.05 2.63 26.52
CA VAL A 31 -1.56 3.47 25.42
C VAL A 31 -0.97 2.60 24.31
N LEU A 32 -0.15 1.61 24.66
CA LEU A 32 0.45 0.71 23.69
C LEU A 32 -0.61 -0.09 22.93
N ALA A 33 -1.59 -0.65 23.63
CA ALA A 33 -2.72 -1.39 23.08
C ALA A 33 -3.60 -0.50 22.19
N ALA A 34 -3.87 0.74 22.59
CA ALA A 34 -4.61 1.70 21.77
C ALA A 34 -3.87 2.08 20.49
N VAL A 35 -2.54 2.25 20.56
CA VAL A 35 -1.72 2.47 19.35
C VAL A 35 -1.71 1.21 18.49
N ALA A 36 -1.54 0.02 19.08
CA ALA A 36 -1.56 -1.24 18.36
C ALA A 36 -2.90 -1.48 17.63
N ALA A 37 -4.02 -1.23 18.31
CA ALA A 37 -5.35 -1.29 17.71
C ALA A 37 -5.49 -0.32 16.52
N ALA A 38 -5.02 0.92 16.68
CA ALA A 38 -5.01 1.90 15.60
C ALA A 38 -4.12 1.47 14.42
N GLU A 39 -3.08 0.67 14.67
CA GLU A 39 -2.20 0.09 13.67
C GLU A 39 -2.69 -1.24 13.07
N GLY A 40 -3.90 -1.67 13.42
CA GLY A 40 -4.55 -2.85 12.86
C GLY A 40 -4.32 -4.14 13.65
N ALA A 41 -3.97 -4.04 14.94
CA ALA A 41 -3.92 -5.21 15.82
C ALA A 41 -5.29 -5.90 15.92
N ALA A 42 -5.29 -7.23 15.86
CA ALA A 42 -6.47 -8.03 16.14
C ALA A 42 -6.85 -7.90 17.63
N ALA A 43 -8.13 -8.16 17.94
CA ALA A 43 -8.65 -8.03 19.31
C ALA A 43 -7.86 -8.92 20.29
N GLU A 44 -7.43 -10.10 19.86
CA GLU A 44 -6.61 -11.03 20.63
C GLU A 44 -5.27 -10.40 21.00
N THR A 45 -4.59 -9.77 20.05
CA THR A 45 -3.31 -9.08 20.29
C THR A 45 -3.50 -7.90 21.23
N VAL A 46 -4.57 -7.12 21.08
CA VAL A 46 -4.89 -6.00 21.97
C VAL A 46 -5.12 -6.50 23.40
N ASN A 47 -5.89 -7.57 23.57
CA ASN A 47 -6.13 -8.17 24.88
C ASN A 47 -4.86 -8.75 25.52
N GLU A 48 -3.99 -9.37 24.72
CA GLU A 48 -2.68 -9.88 25.19
C GLU A 48 -1.79 -8.73 25.67
N LEU A 49 -1.74 -7.60 24.94
CA LEU A 49 -1.01 -6.40 25.35
C LEU A 49 -1.54 -5.82 26.67
N LEU A 50 -2.85 -5.72 26.82
CA LEU A 50 -3.48 -5.23 28.06
C LEU A 50 -3.24 -6.15 29.26
N SER A 51 -3.02 -7.45 29.01
CA SER A 51 -2.76 -8.45 30.05
C SER A 51 -1.29 -8.56 30.45
N CYS A 52 -0.38 -7.87 29.74
CA CYS A 52 1.02 -7.85 30.11
C CYS A 52 1.23 -7.17 31.48
N THR A 53 2.28 -7.54 32.19
CA THR A 53 2.68 -6.85 33.44
C THR A 53 3.73 -5.77 33.20
N THR A 54 4.50 -5.90 32.11
CA THR A 54 5.58 -4.98 31.75
C THR A 54 5.52 -4.66 30.27
N VAL A 55 6.01 -3.46 29.92
CA VAL A 55 6.12 -3.05 28.50
C VAL A 55 7.19 -3.89 27.79
N GLU A 56 8.18 -4.41 28.52
CA GLU A 56 9.16 -5.37 28.00
C GLU A 56 8.49 -6.65 27.50
N ALA A 57 7.52 -7.21 28.23
CA ALA A 57 6.75 -8.37 27.76
C ALA A 57 5.96 -8.06 26.48
N ALA A 58 5.42 -6.84 26.39
CA ALA A 58 4.66 -6.38 25.23
C ALA A 58 5.51 -6.24 23.95
N VAL A 59 6.84 -6.12 24.05
CA VAL A 59 7.75 -6.16 22.90
C VAL A 59 7.57 -7.47 22.13
N GLY A 60 7.65 -8.60 22.83
CA GLY A 60 7.49 -9.91 22.19
C GLY A 60 6.10 -10.13 21.58
N VAL A 61 5.05 -9.54 22.18
CA VAL A 61 3.68 -9.60 21.65
C VAL A 61 3.60 -8.86 20.31
N LEU A 62 4.13 -7.63 20.25
CA LEU A 62 4.14 -6.83 19.02
C LEU A 62 5.01 -7.45 17.93
N GLU A 63 6.14 -8.05 18.30
CA GLU A 63 7.02 -8.76 17.36
C GLU A 63 6.31 -9.96 16.72
N ARG A 64 5.69 -10.82 17.54
CA ARG A 64 4.91 -11.98 17.04
C ARG A 64 3.74 -11.55 16.15
N ALA A 65 3.10 -10.42 16.48
CA ALA A 65 2.00 -9.87 15.69
C ALA A 65 2.46 -9.16 14.40
N GLY A 66 3.77 -8.98 14.19
CA GLY A 66 4.30 -8.20 13.07
C GLY A 66 3.90 -6.72 13.14
N LEU A 67 3.80 -6.18 14.35
CA LEU A 67 3.36 -4.82 14.66
C LEU A 67 4.48 -3.95 15.25
N ALA A 68 5.73 -4.24 14.92
CA ALA A 68 6.88 -3.51 15.46
C ALA A 68 6.82 -1.99 15.17
N GLN A 69 6.12 -1.56 14.11
CA GLN A 69 5.88 -0.13 13.79
C GLN A 69 5.12 0.63 14.89
N VAL A 70 4.41 -0.07 15.78
CA VAL A 70 3.70 0.56 16.91
C VAL A 70 4.64 1.42 17.75
N TRP A 71 5.91 1.03 17.89
CA TRP A 71 6.87 1.88 18.61
C TRP A 71 7.18 3.18 17.87
N ASP A 72 7.19 3.21 16.54
CA ASP A 72 7.41 4.46 15.78
C ASP A 72 6.22 5.40 15.94
N CYS A 73 5.00 4.84 15.91
CA CYS A 73 3.78 5.61 16.19
C CYS A 73 3.77 6.15 17.62
N LEU A 74 4.24 5.35 18.58
CA LEU A 74 4.37 5.78 19.97
C LEU A 74 5.42 6.90 20.13
N ALA A 75 6.56 6.78 19.44
CA ALA A 75 7.59 7.82 19.41
C ALA A 75 7.05 9.12 18.77
N ALA A 76 6.33 9.02 17.66
CA ALA A 76 5.72 10.17 17.00
C ALA A 76 4.69 10.88 17.89
N ARG A 77 3.86 10.10 18.61
CA ARG A 77 2.92 10.66 19.60
C ARG A 77 3.65 11.34 20.75
N ALA A 78 4.71 10.72 21.28
CA ALA A 78 5.53 11.32 22.33
C ALA A 78 6.17 12.64 21.87
N SER A 79 6.70 12.70 20.64
CA SER A 79 7.20 13.95 20.04
C SER A 79 6.12 14.99 19.93
N ALA A 80 4.92 14.65 19.44
CA ALA A 80 3.82 15.60 19.31
C ALA A 80 3.39 16.17 20.67
N ARG A 81 3.30 15.33 21.71
CA ARG A 81 2.99 15.77 23.07
C ARG A 81 4.09 16.65 23.65
N ALA A 82 5.35 16.24 23.52
CA ALA A 82 6.49 17.02 23.99
C ALA A 82 6.63 18.36 23.25
N GLN A 83 6.38 18.37 21.93
CA GLN A 83 6.35 19.58 21.10
C GLN A 83 5.27 20.55 21.59
N ALA A 84 4.06 20.06 21.88
CA ALA A 84 3.00 20.88 22.45
C ALA A 84 3.37 21.45 23.83
N PHE A 85 4.09 20.68 24.65
CA PHE A 85 4.53 21.13 25.98
C PHE A 85 5.60 22.24 25.90
N VAL A 86 6.53 22.16 24.96
CA VAL A 86 7.60 23.17 24.82
C VAL A 86 7.23 24.35 23.92
N GLY A 87 6.20 24.22 23.08
CA GLY A 87 5.79 25.22 22.09
C GLY A 87 6.86 25.41 21.01
N ASN A 88 7.06 26.64 20.53
CA ASN A 88 8.04 26.95 19.48
C ASN A 88 9.49 27.07 19.99
N ARG A 89 9.73 26.81 21.28
CA ARG A 89 11.06 26.99 21.90
C ARG A 89 12.07 25.95 21.42
N LEU A 90 11.61 24.75 21.10
CA LEU A 90 12.45 23.64 20.66
C LEU A 90 11.69 22.81 19.64
N ARG A 91 12.41 22.28 18.65
CA ARG A 91 11.93 21.20 17.79
C ARG A 91 12.23 19.86 18.47
N VAL A 92 11.24 19.00 18.66
CA VAL A 92 11.38 17.74 19.40
C VAL A 92 11.22 16.52 18.50
N GLY A 93 12.21 15.63 18.54
CA GLY A 93 12.11 14.26 18.01
C GLY A 93 12.34 13.25 19.13
N THR A 94 11.74 12.06 19.03
CA THR A 94 11.75 11.04 20.09
C THR A 94 12.35 9.73 19.58
N VAL A 95 13.21 9.13 20.41
CA VAL A 95 13.79 7.81 20.22
C VAL A 95 13.43 6.96 21.44
N LEU A 96 12.70 5.88 21.21
CA LEU A 96 12.39 4.87 22.22
C LEU A 96 13.54 3.87 22.29
N LEU A 97 13.97 3.56 23.51
CA LEU A 97 15.02 2.59 23.78
C LEU A 97 14.46 1.43 24.63
N ASP A 98 15.07 0.26 24.49
CA ASP A 98 14.94 -0.82 25.47
C ASP A 98 15.96 -0.67 26.63
N ARG A 99 16.02 -1.69 27.50
CA ARG A 99 16.96 -1.70 28.63
C ARG A 99 18.43 -1.86 28.22
N SER A 100 18.70 -2.43 27.04
CA SER A 100 20.05 -2.60 26.51
C SER A 100 20.55 -1.32 25.80
N GLY A 101 19.66 -0.37 25.55
CA GLY A 101 19.93 0.83 24.75
C GLY A 101 19.67 0.63 23.26
N ALA A 102 19.12 -0.52 22.85
CA ALA A 102 18.68 -0.75 21.48
C ALA A 102 17.43 0.10 21.16
N ILE A 103 17.32 0.57 19.92
CA ILE A 103 16.24 1.45 19.51
C ILE A 103 14.93 0.66 19.29
N LEU A 104 13.98 0.85 20.20
CA LEU A 104 12.56 0.51 20.12
C LEU A 104 11.88 1.03 18.86
N GLY A 105 11.93 2.34 18.72
CA GLY A 105 11.16 3.09 17.74
C GLY A 105 11.63 4.53 17.66
N VAL A 106 11.39 5.14 16.50
CA VAL A 106 11.88 6.47 16.18
C VAL A 106 10.80 7.24 15.45
N ASP A 107 10.70 8.52 15.73
CA ASP A 107 9.86 9.39 14.90
C ASP A 107 10.66 10.05 13.78
N ARG A 108 9.94 10.57 12.78
CA ARG A 108 10.55 11.25 11.64
C ARG A 108 11.44 12.43 12.08
N VAL A 109 11.00 13.22 13.06
CA VAL A 109 11.73 14.41 13.51
C VAL A 109 13.05 14.01 14.17
N ALA A 110 13.10 12.91 14.94
CA ALA A 110 14.34 12.40 15.49
C ALA A 110 15.33 11.99 14.41
N THR A 111 14.86 11.32 13.36
CA THR A 111 15.71 10.93 12.23
C THR A 111 16.34 12.14 11.56
N GLU A 112 15.54 13.20 11.31
CA GLU A 112 16.02 14.44 10.71
C GLU A 112 17.03 15.18 11.61
N ILE A 113 16.74 15.27 12.92
CA ILE A 113 17.66 15.90 13.88
C ILE A 113 18.97 15.10 13.97
N ALA A 114 18.90 13.77 14.05
CA ALA A 114 20.09 12.91 14.13
C ALA A 114 20.97 13.05 12.88
N ALA A 115 20.36 13.06 11.68
CA ALA A 115 21.07 13.27 10.44
C ALA A 115 21.78 14.64 10.40
N ALA A 116 21.11 15.71 10.85
CA ALA A 116 21.71 17.04 10.95
C ALA A 116 22.89 17.09 11.95
N LEU A 117 22.92 16.19 12.94
CA LEU A 117 24.00 16.03 13.91
C LEU A 117 25.10 15.06 13.45
N GLY A 118 25.00 14.51 12.23
CA GLY A 118 25.94 13.50 11.73
C GLY A 118 25.82 12.11 12.38
N ALA A 119 24.74 11.86 13.13
CA ALA A 119 24.47 10.59 13.78
C ALA A 119 23.55 9.71 12.92
N LYS A 120 23.84 8.41 12.85
CA LYS A 120 22.94 7.41 12.25
C LYS A 120 22.16 6.70 13.35
N LEU A 121 20.83 6.79 13.28
CA LEU A 121 19.95 5.99 14.13
C LEU A 121 19.75 4.62 13.46
N SER A 122 20.45 3.61 13.96
CA SER A 122 20.29 2.23 13.51
C SER A 122 19.12 1.59 14.25
N LEU A 123 17.98 1.47 13.58
CA LEU A 123 16.89 0.66 14.09
C LEU A 123 17.34 -0.82 14.05
N PRO A 124 17.09 -1.62 15.11
CA PRO A 124 17.17 -3.06 14.99
C PRO A 124 16.30 -3.45 13.81
N HIS A 125 16.79 -4.34 12.94
CA HIS A 125 16.13 -4.73 11.70
C HIS A 125 14.63 -4.97 11.92
N ARG A 126 13.80 -3.96 11.61
CA ARG A 126 12.34 -4.06 11.65
C ARG A 126 11.79 -4.58 10.34
N SER A 127 12.59 -5.32 9.59
CA SER A 127 12.05 -6.19 8.57
C SER A 127 11.59 -7.47 9.26
N GLY A 128 10.33 -7.48 9.72
CA GLY A 128 9.66 -8.76 9.99
C GLY A 128 9.56 -9.64 8.74
N LEU A 129 9.89 -9.08 7.57
CA LEU A 129 9.99 -9.77 6.30
C LEU A 129 11.41 -10.28 6.10
N ALA A 130 11.55 -11.57 5.82
CA ALA A 130 12.79 -12.13 5.33
C ALA A 130 13.20 -11.47 3.99
N PRO A 131 14.51 -11.41 3.67
CA PRO A 131 14.95 -11.03 2.34
C PRO A 131 14.22 -11.80 1.24
N GLY A 132 13.79 -11.09 0.21
CA GLY A 132 13.00 -11.67 -0.87
C GLY A 132 12.16 -10.64 -1.61
N VAL A 133 11.44 -11.09 -2.63
CA VAL A 133 10.56 -10.25 -3.44
C VAL A 133 9.11 -10.49 -3.03
N TYR A 134 8.42 -9.40 -2.69
CA TYR A 134 7.01 -9.39 -2.30
C TYR A 134 6.24 -8.54 -3.31
N VAL A 135 5.35 -9.12 -4.08
CA VAL A 135 4.49 -8.39 -5.03
C VAL A 135 3.15 -8.09 -4.36
N VAL A 136 2.84 -6.79 -4.22
CA VAL A 136 1.80 -6.29 -3.33
C VAL A 136 0.76 -5.51 -4.10
N GLY A 137 -0.49 -5.97 -4.04
CA GLY A 137 -1.66 -5.27 -4.57
C GLY A 137 -2.06 -4.08 -3.71
N LEU A 138 -2.10 -2.89 -4.31
CA LEU A 138 -2.46 -1.63 -3.64
C LEU A 138 -3.95 -1.28 -3.71
N GLY A 139 -4.76 -2.11 -4.37
CA GLY A 139 -6.17 -1.81 -4.55
C GLY A 139 -6.45 -0.88 -5.75
N PRO A 140 -7.72 -0.49 -5.98
CA PRO A 140 -8.16 0.32 -7.11
C PRO A 140 -7.72 1.79 -7.06
N GLY A 141 -7.32 2.29 -5.89
CA GLY A 141 -6.90 3.68 -5.73
C GLY A 141 -7.04 4.19 -4.30
N ALA A 142 -8.25 4.16 -3.71
CA ALA A 142 -8.47 4.73 -2.38
C ALA A 142 -7.67 4.00 -1.29
N PRO A 143 -7.14 4.72 -0.28
CA PRO A 143 -6.35 4.09 0.79
C PRO A 143 -7.10 2.99 1.55
N GLU A 144 -8.43 3.09 1.69
CA GLU A 144 -9.21 2.09 2.43
C GLU A 144 -9.26 0.71 1.76
N TYR A 145 -8.91 0.61 0.47
CA TYR A 145 -8.83 -0.66 -0.24
C TYR A 145 -7.45 -1.32 -0.17
N VAL A 146 -6.48 -0.68 0.50
CA VAL A 146 -5.17 -1.28 0.77
C VAL A 146 -5.33 -2.25 1.94
N THR A 147 -5.08 -3.53 1.70
CA THR A 147 -5.31 -4.56 2.70
C THR A 147 -4.32 -4.45 3.86
N PRO A 148 -4.68 -4.90 5.08
CA PRO A 148 -3.72 -4.99 6.20
C PRO A 148 -2.49 -5.85 5.86
N ALA A 149 -2.66 -6.90 5.04
CA ALA A 149 -1.55 -7.72 4.56
C ALA A 149 -0.60 -6.93 3.66
N ALA A 150 -1.12 -6.08 2.77
CA ALA A 150 -0.33 -5.18 1.93
C ALA A 150 0.45 -4.17 2.79
N TRP A 151 -0.21 -3.56 3.77
CA TRP A 151 0.44 -2.64 4.71
C TRP A 151 1.57 -3.29 5.52
N ARG A 152 1.41 -4.55 5.93
CA ARG A 152 2.48 -5.31 6.61
C ARG A 152 3.73 -5.41 5.73
N VAL A 153 3.56 -5.70 4.44
CA VAL A 153 4.70 -5.75 3.51
C VAL A 153 5.31 -4.37 3.31
N ILE A 154 4.48 -3.35 3.05
CA ILE A 154 4.95 -1.97 2.83
C ILE A 154 5.75 -1.46 4.04
N ARG A 155 5.32 -1.78 5.27
CA ARG A 155 5.98 -1.36 6.51
C ARG A 155 7.26 -2.16 6.80
N GLY A 156 7.31 -3.43 6.39
CA GLY A 156 8.46 -4.31 6.64
C GLY A 156 9.53 -4.32 5.56
N ALA A 157 9.25 -3.74 4.39
CA ALA A 157 10.21 -3.66 3.27
C ALA A 157 11.14 -2.45 3.41
N SER A 158 12.36 -2.59 2.90
CA SER A 158 13.38 -1.52 2.86
C SER A 158 13.70 -1.05 1.44
N VAL A 159 13.29 -1.83 0.43
CA VAL A 159 13.47 -1.53 -0.99
C VAL A 159 12.11 -1.58 -1.67
N PHE A 160 11.81 -0.58 -2.51
CA PHE A 160 10.51 -0.43 -3.15
C PHE A 160 10.66 -0.35 -4.67
N VAL A 161 9.85 -1.11 -5.39
CA VAL A 161 9.81 -1.14 -6.85
C VAL A 161 8.38 -0.92 -7.30
N GLY A 162 8.12 -0.03 -8.26
CA GLY A 162 6.75 0.20 -8.72
C GLY A 162 6.61 1.42 -9.62
N GLY A 163 5.39 1.71 -10.05
CA GLY A 163 5.10 2.95 -10.78
C GLY A 163 5.38 4.19 -9.92
N ALA A 164 5.75 5.31 -10.54
CA ALA A 164 6.17 6.54 -9.84
C ALA A 164 5.14 7.00 -8.79
N GLY A 165 3.85 7.05 -9.13
CA GLY A 165 2.81 7.45 -8.18
C GLY A 165 2.61 6.48 -7.00
N ALA A 166 2.85 5.17 -7.21
CA ALA A 166 2.81 4.20 -6.12
C ALA A 166 4.00 4.39 -5.17
N LEU A 167 5.20 4.61 -5.71
CA LEU A 167 6.40 4.87 -4.93
C LEU A 167 6.27 6.17 -4.12
N GLU A 168 5.77 7.24 -4.73
CA GLU A 168 5.57 8.51 -4.04
C GLU A 168 4.62 8.37 -2.84
N ARG A 169 3.54 7.60 -3.02
CA ARG A 169 2.49 7.45 -2.01
C ARG A 169 2.84 6.46 -0.90
N PHE A 170 3.51 5.36 -1.21
CA PHE A 170 3.66 4.23 -0.27
C PHE A 170 5.10 3.96 0.17
N ALA A 171 6.11 4.35 -0.61
CA ALA A 171 7.50 4.15 -0.21
C ALA A 171 7.94 5.29 0.74
N PRO A 172 8.63 5.02 1.86
CA PRO A 172 9.23 6.06 2.68
C PRO A 172 10.24 6.93 1.87
N PRO A 173 10.37 8.24 2.14
CA PRO A 173 11.31 9.13 1.43
C PRO A 173 12.77 8.67 1.47
N ALA A 174 13.19 8.03 2.57
CA ALA A 174 14.55 7.55 2.77
C ALA A 174 14.80 6.12 2.25
N ALA A 175 13.75 5.42 1.78
CA ALA A 175 13.89 4.05 1.30
C ALA A 175 14.55 4.02 -0.08
N GLU A 176 15.21 2.90 -0.40
CA GLU A 176 15.70 2.65 -1.76
C GLU A 176 14.49 2.42 -2.68
N ARG A 177 14.42 3.15 -3.79
CA ARG A 177 13.28 3.15 -4.71
C ARG A 177 13.75 2.91 -6.14
N PHE A 178 13.05 2.03 -6.85
CA PHE A 178 13.27 1.78 -8.27
C PHE A 178 11.97 1.97 -9.07
N PRO A 179 11.84 3.06 -9.85
CA PRO A 179 10.66 3.28 -10.69
C PRO A 179 10.64 2.27 -11.84
N VAL A 180 9.50 1.61 -12.02
CA VAL A 180 9.26 0.79 -13.22
C VAL A 180 8.96 1.72 -14.39
N THR A 181 9.82 1.68 -15.41
CA THR A 181 9.70 2.45 -16.66
C THR A 181 9.53 1.50 -17.85
N ALA A 182 9.76 1.98 -19.08
CA ALA A 182 9.73 1.14 -20.27
C ALA A 182 10.78 0.01 -20.25
N ASP A 183 11.91 0.20 -19.56
CA ASP A 183 12.92 -0.85 -19.38
C ASP A 183 12.54 -1.79 -18.23
N VAL A 184 11.58 -2.68 -18.51
CA VAL A 184 11.13 -3.70 -17.55
C VAL A 184 12.22 -4.73 -17.23
N GLN A 185 13.23 -4.89 -18.08
CA GLN A 185 14.35 -5.80 -17.86
C GLN A 185 15.27 -5.27 -16.76
N ALA A 186 15.54 -3.95 -16.75
CA ALA A 186 16.28 -3.32 -15.67
C ALA A 186 15.60 -3.49 -14.31
N ALA A 187 14.26 -3.34 -14.27
CA ALA A 187 13.51 -3.57 -13.04
C ALA A 187 13.65 -5.02 -12.54
N VAL A 188 13.56 -6.02 -13.42
CA VAL A 188 13.73 -7.43 -13.03
C VAL A 188 15.15 -7.74 -12.57
N ARG A 189 16.19 -7.17 -13.22
CA ARG A 189 17.58 -7.29 -12.75
C ARG A 189 17.77 -6.70 -11.36
N PHE A 190 17.20 -5.52 -11.11
CA PHE A 190 17.25 -4.88 -9.80
C PHE A 190 16.62 -5.75 -8.70
N LEU A 191 15.51 -6.45 -8.99
CA LEU A 191 14.91 -7.41 -8.06
C LEU A 191 15.89 -8.51 -7.66
N TRP A 192 16.58 -9.12 -8.63
CA TRP A 192 17.58 -10.17 -8.38
C TRP A 192 18.72 -9.69 -7.47
N GLU A 193 19.22 -8.49 -7.73
CA GLU A 193 20.35 -7.92 -6.99
C GLU A 193 19.99 -7.65 -5.52
N ARG A 194 18.76 -7.20 -5.25
CA ARG A 194 18.34 -6.77 -3.89
C ARG A 194 17.68 -7.88 -3.08
N ALA A 195 17.02 -8.83 -3.70
CA ALA A 195 16.23 -9.86 -3.01
C ALA A 195 17.04 -10.72 -2.02
N ARG A 196 18.36 -10.84 -2.20
CA ARG A 196 19.23 -11.61 -1.28
C ARG A 196 19.55 -10.87 0.01
N ALA A 197 19.53 -9.54 -0.01
CA ALA A 197 19.97 -8.70 1.10
C ALA A 197 18.82 -7.95 1.78
N ALA A 198 17.68 -7.81 1.11
CA ALA A 198 16.58 -6.99 1.59
C ALA A 198 15.22 -7.57 1.20
N ALA A 199 14.20 -7.22 1.99
CA ALA A 199 12.81 -7.39 1.60
C ALA A 199 12.43 -6.29 0.59
N VAL A 200 12.13 -6.71 -0.64
CA VAL A 200 11.78 -5.84 -1.76
C VAL A 200 10.27 -5.86 -1.96
N ALA A 201 9.60 -4.73 -1.72
CA ALA A 201 8.18 -4.55 -2.01
C ALA A 201 7.99 -4.06 -3.45
N VAL A 202 7.40 -4.91 -4.29
CA VAL A 202 6.95 -4.58 -5.65
C VAL A 202 5.50 -4.12 -5.58
N LEU A 203 5.30 -2.82 -5.66
CA LEU A 203 4.01 -2.16 -5.55
C LEU A 203 3.28 -2.16 -6.90
N VAL A 204 2.11 -2.81 -6.95
CA VAL A 204 1.26 -2.84 -8.16
C VAL A 204 -0.15 -2.34 -7.87
N SER A 205 -0.76 -1.66 -8.84
CA SER A 205 -2.16 -1.22 -8.75
C SER A 205 -3.11 -2.40 -8.85
N GLY A 206 -4.25 -2.35 -8.15
CA GLY A 206 -5.25 -3.39 -8.14
C GLY A 206 -4.75 -4.68 -7.46
N ASP A 207 -4.92 -5.79 -8.16
CA ASP A 207 -4.51 -7.12 -7.71
C ASP A 207 -3.31 -7.63 -8.53
N PRO A 208 -2.25 -8.22 -7.92
CA PRO A 208 -1.10 -8.72 -8.65
C PRO A 208 -1.43 -9.83 -9.65
N GLY A 209 -2.47 -10.62 -9.41
CA GLY A 209 -2.90 -11.70 -10.30
C GLY A 209 -3.50 -11.21 -11.61
N LEU A 210 -3.85 -9.92 -11.72
CA LEU A 210 -4.61 -9.40 -12.84
C LEU A 210 -3.87 -8.30 -13.60
N PHE A 211 -3.30 -8.66 -14.75
CA PHE A 211 -2.59 -7.75 -15.68
C PHE A 211 -1.52 -6.85 -15.04
N SER A 212 -0.88 -7.31 -13.96
CA SER A 212 0.11 -6.54 -13.20
C SER A 212 1.56 -6.81 -13.64
N PHE A 213 2.51 -6.12 -12.99
CA PHE A 213 3.95 -6.36 -13.17
C PHE A 213 4.38 -7.78 -12.75
N LEU A 214 3.59 -8.50 -11.93
CA LEU A 214 3.83 -9.92 -11.60
C LEU A 214 3.96 -10.79 -12.86
N GLY A 215 3.09 -10.60 -13.85
CA GLY A 215 3.15 -11.35 -15.11
C GLY A 215 4.43 -11.09 -15.90
N THR A 216 4.97 -9.87 -15.82
CA THR A 216 6.27 -9.54 -16.42
C THR A 216 7.42 -10.20 -15.66
N ILE A 217 7.40 -10.19 -14.32
CA ILE A 217 8.40 -10.90 -13.51
C ILE A 217 8.40 -12.39 -13.87
N LYS A 218 7.23 -13.04 -13.93
CA LYS A 218 7.15 -14.48 -14.24
C LYS A 218 7.56 -14.85 -15.66
N ARG A 219 7.41 -13.94 -16.62
CA ARG A 219 7.89 -14.14 -17.99
C ARG A 219 9.41 -13.96 -18.11
N LEU A 220 9.97 -12.96 -17.44
CA LEU A 220 11.39 -12.59 -17.60
C LEU A 220 12.33 -13.28 -16.60
N ALA A 221 11.80 -13.68 -15.44
CA ALA A 221 12.53 -14.37 -14.39
C ALA A 221 11.61 -15.40 -13.71
N PRO A 222 11.24 -16.50 -14.41
CA PRO A 222 10.35 -17.53 -13.87
C PRO A 222 10.88 -18.15 -12.56
N GLU A 223 12.20 -18.28 -12.46
CA GLU A 223 12.92 -18.84 -11.31
C GLU A 223 13.01 -17.91 -10.11
N LEU A 224 12.65 -16.62 -10.24
CA LEU A 224 12.68 -15.70 -9.11
C LEU A 224 11.52 -16.05 -8.16
N PRO A 225 11.82 -16.50 -6.92
CA PRO A 225 10.77 -16.75 -5.93
C PRO A 225 10.15 -15.42 -5.54
N VAL A 226 8.82 -15.36 -5.61
CA VAL A 226 8.05 -14.18 -5.21
C VAL A 226 6.94 -14.59 -4.26
N GLN A 227 6.73 -13.78 -3.24
CA GLN A 227 5.55 -13.87 -2.39
C GLN A 227 4.52 -12.88 -2.92
N VAL A 228 3.28 -13.32 -3.10
CA VAL A 228 2.22 -12.47 -3.68
C VAL A 228 1.22 -12.15 -2.59
N VAL A 229 1.01 -10.85 -2.35
CA VAL A 229 -0.05 -10.35 -1.46
C VAL A 229 -1.17 -9.79 -2.33
N PRO A 230 -2.36 -10.41 -2.30
CA PRO A 230 -3.48 -9.98 -3.14
C PRO A 230 -3.96 -8.58 -2.76
N GLY A 231 -4.58 -7.91 -3.72
CA GLY A 231 -5.19 -6.60 -3.56
C GLY A 231 -6.64 -6.59 -4.03
N VAL A 232 -7.40 -5.57 -3.65
CA VAL A 232 -8.75 -5.41 -4.20
C VAL A 232 -8.63 -4.94 -5.66
N SER A 233 -9.02 -5.79 -6.61
CA SER A 233 -8.96 -5.41 -8.03
C SER A 233 -9.95 -4.28 -8.35
N ALA A 234 -9.55 -3.37 -9.26
CA ALA A 234 -10.48 -2.40 -9.84
C ALA A 234 -11.66 -3.07 -10.56
N ALA A 235 -11.48 -4.30 -11.06
CA ALA A 235 -12.58 -5.09 -11.58
C ALA A 235 -13.63 -5.40 -10.50
N ALA A 236 -13.21 -5.91 -9.35
CA ALA A 236 -14.11 -6.26 -8.25
C ALA A 236 -14.90 -5.03 -7.79
N VAL A 237 -14.24 -3.86 -7.68
CA VAL A 237 -14.93 -2.62 -7.33
C VAL A 237 -15.89 -2.16 -8.43
N ALA A 238 -15.52 -2.25 -9.72
CA ALA A 238 -16.39 -1.84 -10.82
C ALA A 238 -17.66 -2.70 -10.89
N PHE A 239 -17.53 -4.02 -10.73
CA PHE A 239 -18.67 -4.92 -10.65
C PHE A 239 -19.55 -4.66 -9.41
N ALA A 240 -18.92 -4.39 -8.25
CA ALA A 240 -19.64 -3.99 -7.04
C ALA A 240 -20.44 -2.68 -7.23
N ARG A 241 -19.91 -1.70 -7.96
CA ARG A 241 -20.63 -0.46 -8.31
C ARG A 241 -21.86 -0.70 -9.18
N LEU A 242 -21.89 -1.80 -9.92
CA LEU A 242 -23.05 -2.23 -10.71
C LEU A 242 -24.00 -3.15 -9.94
N GLY A 243 -23.59 -3.66 -8.77
CA GLY A 243 -24.37 -4.64 -8.01
C GLY A 243 -24.50 -5.97 -8.73
N ILE A 244 -23.53 -6.33 -9.58
CA ILE A 244 -23.54 -7.60 -10.34
C ILE A 244 -22.30 -8.43 -10.04
N THR A 245 -22.43 -9.73 -10.26
CA THR A 245 -21.36 -10.70 -10.04
C THR A 245 -20.43 -10.80 -11.27
N TRP A 246 -19.25 -11.41 -11.10
CA TRP A 246 -18.14 -11.35 -12.07
C TRP A 246 -17.47 -12.69 -12.38
N GLU A 247 -17.94 -13.78 -11.78
CA GLU A 247 -17.47 -15.16 -11.96
C GLU A 247 -17.60 -15.69 -13.40
N ASP A 248 -18.52 -15.12 -14.18
CA ASP A 248 -18.81 -15.42 -15.59
C ASP A 248 -18.21 -14.36 -16.54
N ALA A 249 -17.50 -13.36 -16.02
CA ALA A 249 -16.90 -12.32 -16.85
C ALA A 249 -15.57 -12.77 -17.45
N VAL A 250 -15.34 -12.41 -18.72
CA VAL A 250 -14.03 -12.53 -19.37
C VAL A 250 -13.25 -11.24 -19.23
N PHE A 251 -11.97 -11.38 -18.87
CA PHE A 251 -11.08 -10.27 -18.54
C PHE A 251 -10.06 -10.09 -19.67
N VAL A 252 -9.98 -8.87 -20.20
CA VAL A 252 -9.02 -8.47 -21.21
C VAL A 252 -8.41 -7.11 -20.86
N SER A 253 -7.21 -6.82 -21.36
CA SER A 253 -6.52 -5.57 -21.05
C SER A 253 -5.89 -4.97 -22.30
N LEU A 254 -6.16 -3.68 -22.52
CA LEU A 254 -5.48 -2.80 -23.47
C LEU A 254 -4.56 -1.82 -22.75
N HIS A 255 -4.50 -1.86 -21.41
CA HIS A 255 -3.63 -1.00 -20.62
C HIS A 255 -2.17 -1.37 -20.86
N GLY A 256 -1.46 -0.54 -21.64
CA GLY A 256 -0.08 -0.80 -22.06
C GLY A 256 0.06 -1.94 -23.08
N ARG A 257 -1.03 -2.33 -23.75
CA ARG A 257 -1.07 -3.41 -24.75
C ARG A 257 -1.82 -2.95 -26.01
N GLN A 258 -1.59 -3.62 -27.13
CA GLN A 258 -2.22 -3.30 -28.41
C GLN A 258 -3.04 -4.46 -29.01
N GLU A 259 -3.38 -5.46 -28.19
CA GLU A 259 -4.05 -6.70 -28.59
C GLU A 259 -5.56 -6.50 -28.81
N THR A 260 -5.95 -5.65 -29.77
CA THR A 260 -7.35 -5.27 -30.03
C THR A 260 -8.20 -6.43 -30.52
N GLU A 261 -7.65 -7.36 -31.30
CA GLU A 261 -8.34 -8.56 -31.80
C GLU A 261 -8.90 -9.39 -30.66
N ARG A 262 -8.08 -9.65 -29.63
CA ARG A 262 -8.49 -10.40 -28.44
C ARG A 262 -9.68 -9.76 -27.70
N VAL A 263 -9.78 -8.43 -27.73
CA VAL A 263 -10.91 -7.71 -27.11
C VAL A 263 -12.18 -7.90 -27.94
N VAL A 264 -12.07 -7.82 -29.26
CA VAL A 264 -13.20 -8.06 -30.18
C VAL A 264 -13.70 -9.50 -30.02
N ASP A 265 -12.80 -10.49 -30.05
CA ASP A 265 -13.14 -11.90 -29.88
C ASP A 265 -13.83 -12.16 -28.55
N ALA A 266 -13.31 -11.59 -27.45
CA ALA A 266 -13.95 -11.69 -26.15
C ALA A 266 -15.38 -11.11 -26.18
N CYS A 267 -15.57 -9.97 -26.84
CA CYS A 267 -16.88 -9.33 -26.95
C CYS A 267 -17.83 -10.01 -27.95
N LEU A 268 -17.33 -10.82 -28.89
CA LEU A 268 -18.16 -11.65 -29.76
C LEU A 268 -18.57 -12.96 -29.07
N GLY A 269 -17.65 -13.55 -28.30
CA GLY A 269 -17.84 -14.85 -27.67
C GLY A 269 -18.52 -14.84 -26.30
N HIS A 270 -18.57 -13.68 -25.61
CA HIS A 270 -19.01 -13.62 -24.22
C HIS A 270 -19.99 -12.47 -23.92
N ALA A 271 -21.00 -12.81 -23.11
CA ALA A 271 -22.06 -11.90 -22.66
C ALA A 271 -21.59 -10.87 -21.61
N LYS A 272 -20.46 -11.11 -20.94
CA LYS A 272 -19.91 -10.24 -19.92
C LYS A 272 -18.40 -10.13 -20.08
N VAL A 273 -17.92 -8.94 -20.44
CA VAL A 273 -16.50 -8.68 -20.69
C VAL A 273 -16.07 -7.46 -19.90
N LEU A 274 -14.95 -7.58 -19.20
CA LEU A 274 -14.27 -6.47 -18.57
C LEU A 274 -12.99 -6.15 -19.33
N VAL A 275 -12.84 -4.88 -19.71
CA VAL A 275 -11.69 -4.35 -20.44
C VAL A 275 -11.00 -3.30 -19.57
N PHE A 276 -9.71 -3.50 -19.28
CA PHE A 276 -8.86 -2.44 -18.74
C PHE A 276 -8.35 -1.55 -19.87
N THR A 277 -8.65 -0.26 -19.81
CA THR A 277 -8.17 0.73 -20.78
C THR A 277 -7.00 1.54 -20.22
N GLY A 278 -6.40 2.40 -21.02
CA GLY A 278 -5.35 3.30 -20.57
C GLY A 278 -5.11 4.42 -21.57
N LYS A 279 -4.13 5.28 -21.28
CA LYS A 279 -3.83 6.46 -22.11
C LYS A 279 -3.65 6.19 -23.61
N ASN A 280 -3.13 5.00 -23.96
CA ASN A 280 -2.89 4.63 -25.36
C ASN A 280 -4.14 4.08 -26.07
N PHE A 281 -5.19 3.72 -25.32
CA PHE A 281 -6.42 3.18 -25.87
C PHE A 281 -7.60 3.54 -24.96
N SER A 282 -8.27 4.64 -25.29
CA SER A 282 -9.37 5.21 -24.50
C SER A 282 -10.63 4.33 -24.56
N PRO A 283 -11.59 4.53 -23.64
CA PRO A 283 -12.92 3.93 -23.77
C PRO A 283 -13.67 4.37 -25.03
N ALA A 284 -13.46 5.59 -25.52
CA ALA A 284 -14.06 6.05 -26.77
C ALA A 284 -13.52 5.27 -27.99
N ALA A 285 -12.20 5.05 -28.04
CA ALA A 285 -11.55 4.21 -29.04
C ALA A 285 -12.06 2.77 -28.98
N LEU A 286 -12.27 2.23 -27.78
CA LEU A 286 -12.91 0.93 -27.58
C LEU A 286 -14.34 0.90 -28.13
N GLY A 287 -15.14 1.93 -27.83
CA GLY A 287 -16.48 2.06 -28.38
C GLY A 287 -16.49 2.03 -29.91
N ARG A 288 -15.60 2.81 -30.56
CA ARG A 288 -15.47 2.84 -32.02
C ARG A 288 -14.98 1.52 -32.60
N LEU A 289 -14.04 0.84 -31.94
CA LEU A 289 -13.60 -0.50 -32.33
C LEU A 289 -14.79 -1.45 -32.37
N LEU A 290 -15.51 -1.59 -31.27
CA LEU A 290 -16.62 -2.54 -31.13
C LEU A 290 -17.81 -2.17 -32.02
N LEU A 291 -18.06 -0.88 -32.26
CA LEU A 291 -19.10 -0.40 -33.17
C LEU A 291 -18.85 -0.90 -34.61
N ARG A 292 -17.60 -0.87 -35.09
CA ARG A 292 -17.24 -1.41 -36.42
C ARG A 292 -17.47 -2.92 -36.56
N HIS A 293 -17.51 -3.65 -35.44
CA HIS A 293 -17.79 -5.08 -35.39
C HIS A 293 -19.26 -5.40 -35.08
N GLY A 294 -20.17 -4.43 -35.22
CA GLY A 294 -21.62 -4.65 -35.06
C GLY A 294 -22.09 -4.75 -33.61
N LEU A 295 -21.24 -4.44 -32.63
CA LEU A 295 -21.55 -4.57 -31.19
C LEU A 295 -22.14 -3.28 -30.59
N GLY A 296 -22.59 -2.34 -31.42
CA GLY A 296 -23.01 -1.00 -31.00
C GLY A 296 -24.16 -0.96 -30.00
N ALA A 297 -25.03 -1.97 -30.01
CA ALA A 297 -26.20 -2.05 -29.12
C ALA A 297 -25.88 -2.65 -27.74
N ARG A 298 -24.70 -3.28 -27.54
CA ARG A 298 -24.32 -3.86 -26.25
C ARG A 298 -24.32 -2.79 -25.16
N ARG A 299 -24.77 -3.14 -23.96
CA ARG A 299 -24.70 -2.21 -22.82
C ARG A 299 -23.26 -2.08 -22.38
N VAL A 300 -22.86 -0.90 -21.96
CA VAL A 300 -21.51 -0.65 -21.48
C VAL A 300 -21.49 0.34 -20.33
N TYR A 301 -20.55 0.12 -19.42
CA TYR A 301 -20.24 1.04 -18.33
C TYR A 301 -18.74 1.30 -18.31
N ALA A 302 -18.33 2.56 -18.23
CA ALA A 302 -16.93 2.93 -18.05
C ALA A 302 -16.78 3.65 -16.72
N PHE A 303 -15.75 3.32 -15.97
CA PHE A 303 -15.42 3.91 -14.68
C PHE A 303 -14.02 4.48 -14.72
N ASP A 304 -13.88 5.76 -14.37
CA ASP A 304 -12.58 6.43 -14.24
C ASP A 304 -12.39 6.92 -12.82
N ASN A 305 -11.13 7.01 -12.38
CA ASN A 305 -10.77 7.32 -10.99
C ASN A 305 -11.56 6.46 -9.98
N LEU A 306 -11.76 5.18 -10.29
CA LEU A 306 -12.55 4.28 -9.46
C LEU A 306 -11.99 4.26 -8.03
N SER A 307 -12.86 4.49 -7.04
CA SER A 307 -12.57 4.67 -5.62
C SER A 307 -11.83 5.96 -5.21
N LEU A 308 -11.32 6.75 -6.16
CA LEU A 308 -10.62 8.00 -5.88
C LEU A 308 -11.58 9.20 -5.87
N PRO A 309 -11.20 10.34 -5.26
CA PRO A 309 -11.91 11.60 -5.45
C PRO A 309 -12.04 11.91 -6.95
N GLY A 310 -13.26 12.27 -7.38
CA GLY A 310 -13.54 12.49 -8.80
C GLY A 310 -13.80 11.20 -9.60
N GLU A 311 -14.20 10.11 -8.94
CA GLU A 311 -14.78 8.92 -9.60
C GLU A 311 -15.88 9.35 -10.58
N GLN A 312 -15.72 8.99 -11.85
CA GLN A 312 -16.68 9.25 -12.91
C GLN A 312 -17.20 7.95 -13.49
N ARG A 313 -18.46 7.97 -13.94
CA ARG A 313 -19.12 6.82 -14.56
C ARG A 313 -19.84 7.23 -15.83
N PHE A 314 -19.64 6.46 -16.89
CA PHE A 314 -20.53 6.39 -18.04
C PHE A 314 -21.39 5.13 -17.97
N GLY A 315 -22.64 5.24 -18.43
CA GLY A 315 -23.52 4.09 -18.63
C GLY A 315 -24.39 4.32 -19.85
N GLY A 316 -24.43 3.35 -20.76
CA GLY A 316 -25.18 3.46 -22.00
C GLY A 316 -24.91 2.28 -22.93
N THR A 317 -24.81 2.57 -24.22
CA THR A 317 -24.47 1.58 -25.25
C THR A 317 -23.03 1.76 -25.73
N VAL A 318 -22.47 0.75 -26.38
CA VAL A 318 -21.18 0.84 -27.08
C VAL A 318 -21.17 1.99 -28.09
N ALA A 319 -22.26 2.23 -28.81
CA ALA A 319 -22.38 3.38 -29.70
C ALA A 319 -22.28 4.72 -28.94
N GLY A 320 -22.90 4.82 -27.76
CA GLY A 320 -22.77 5.99 -26.90
C GLY A 320 -21.35 6.18 -26.36
N LEU A 321 -20.67 5.09 -26.01
CA LEU A 321 -19.27 5.13 -25.58
C LEU A 321 -18.35 5.63 -26.70
N ALA A 322 -18.60 5.20 -27.94
CA ALA A 322 -17.85 5.60 -29.14
C ALA A 322 -17.89 7.11 -29.43
N ALA A 323 -18.95 7.78 -28.97
CA ALA A 323 -19.19 9.22 -29.14
C ALA A 323 -18.56 10.09 -28.05
N LEU A 324 -17.93 9.49 -27.03
CA LEU A 324 -17.19 10.24 -26.03
C LEU A 324 -15.89 10.83 -26.61
N ASP A 325 -15.41 11.88 -25.96
CA ASP A 325 -14.06 12.40 -26.20
C ASP A 325 -13.02 11.40 -25.70
N ASP A 326 -11.90 11.27 -26.42
CA ASP A 326 -10.78 10.39 -26.07
C ASP A 326 -10.06 10.82 -24.79
N GLU A 327 -10.15 12.10 -24.42
CA GLU A 327 -9.59 12.62 -23.17
C GLU A 327 -10.41 12.22 -21.93
N LYS A 328 -11.68 11.82 -22.12
CA LYS A 328 -12.50 11.32 -21.02
C LYS A 328 -12.12 9.89 -20.67
N PHE A 329 -12.13 9.58 -19.37
CA PHE A 329 -11.89 8.23 -18.85
C PHE A 329 -10.49 7.68 -19.18
N ALA A 330 -9.45 8.49 -18.93
CA ALA A 330 -8.08 8.22 -19.38
C ALA A 330 -7.45 6.93 -18.79
N ASN A 331 -7.90 6.48 -17.61
CA ASN A 331 -7.49 5.20 -17.01
C ASN A 331 -8.71 4.47 -16.45
N ALA A 332 -9.49 3.86 -17.35
CA ALA A 332 -10.78 3.32 -16.99
C ALA A 332 -10.85 1.79 -16.97
N VAL A 333 -11.83 1.32 -16.22
CA VAL A 333 -12.35 -0.03 -16.30
C VAL A 333 -13.67 0.03 -17.06
N VAL A 334 -13.79 -0.76 -18.12
CA VAL A 334 -14.97 -0.81 -18.98
C VAL A 334 -15.63 -2.19 -18.86
N ILE A 335 -16.91 -2.22 -18.51
CA ILE A 335 -17.72 -3.45 -18.42
C ILE A 335 -18.71 -3.43 -19.58
N ILE A 336 -18.65 -4.43 -20.45
CA ILE A 336 -19.54 -4.64 -21.58
C ILE A 336 -20.46 -5.83 -21.27
N LEU A 337 -21.76 -5.65 -21.49
CA LEU A 337 -22.80 -6.61 -21.16
C LEU A 337 -23.72 -6.88 -22.34
N GLY A 338 -24.34 -8.07 -22.32
CA GLY A 338 -25.35 -8.52 -23.29
C GLY A 338 -24.70 -9.33 -24.37
#